data_AF-I1CPQ1-F1
#
_entry.id   AF-I1CPQ1-F1
#
_cell.length_a   1.000
_cell.length_b   1.000
_cell.length_c   1.000
_cell.angle_alpha   90.00
_cell.angle_beta   90.00
_cell.angle_gamma   90.00
#
_symmetry.space_group_name_H-M   'P 1'
#
loop_
_entity.id
_entity.type
_entity.pdbx_description
1 polymer ?
#
loop_
_entity_poly.entity_id
_entity_poly.type
_entity_poly.pdbx_seq_one_letter_code
_entity_poly.pdbx_strand_id
1 'polypeptide(L)'
;MRAYRDRHNHYPVVAFLDIKAAYDTVDRRIIWQSMLASSAPFCLVSLLANLFDDVSVSVLLQNNVSTPFVPSTGVLQGSVLSPHLYSIYSYEASSMLIKKDAVCTT
;
A
#
# COMPACT_ATOMS: atom_id res chain seq x y z
N MET A 1 -12.43 -22.42 -6.28
CA MET A 1 -11.80 -23.75 -6.44
C MET A 1 -12.70 -24.73 -7.20
N ARG A 2 -13.88 -25.12 -6.67
CA ARG A 2 -14.81 -26.05 -7.37
C ARG A 2 -15.28 -25.54 -8.74
N ALA A 3 -15.83 -24.32 -8.78
CA ALA A 3 -16.27 -23.71 -10.03
C ALA A 3 -15.18 -23.58 -11.11
N TYR A 4 -13.92 -23.35 -10.71
CA TYR A 4 -12.78 -23.31 -11.65
C TYR A 4 -12.51 -24.70 -12.23
N ARG A 5 -12.49 -25.73 -11.38
CA ARG A 5 -12.31 -27.12 -11.79
C ARG A 5 -13.43 -27.57 -12.72
N ASP A 6 -14.67 -27.23 -12.42
CA ASP A 6 -15.83 -27.61 -13.25
C ASP A 6 -15.77 -26.95 -14.64
N ARG A 7 -15.18 -25.75 -14.74
CA ARG A 7 -15.03 -25.01 -16.01
C ARG A 7 -13.81 -25.39 -16.83
N HIS A 8 -12.68 -25.71 -16.19
CA HIS A 8 -11.39 -25.90 -16.85
C HIS A 8 -10.89 -27.36 -16.80
N ASN A 9 -11.61 -28.27 -16.14
CA ASN A 9 -11.28 -29.69 -16.00
C ASN A 9 -9.86 -29.98 -15.46
N HIS A 10 -9.29 -29.05 -14.70
CA HIS A 10 -8.03 -29.23 -13.97
C HIS A 10 -8.07 -28.50 -12.63
N TYR A 11 -7.20 -28.90 -11.70
CA TYR A 11 -7.05 -28.19 -10.43
C TYR A 11 -6.30 -26.88 -10.66
N PRO A 12 -6.73 -25.77 -10.04
CA PRO A 12 -5.98 -24.51 -10.09
C PRO A 12 -4.70 -24.67 -9.26
N VAL A 13 -3.60 -24.11 -9.77
CA VAL A 13 -2.39 -23.87 -8.99
C VAL A 13 -2.52 -22.49 -8.35
N VAL A 14 -2.23 -22.40 -7.04
CA VAL A 14 -2.35 -21.16 -6.27
C VAL A 14 -1.00 -20.83 -5.67
N ALA A 15 -0.54 -19.60 -5.87
CA ALA A 15 0.59 -19.03 -5.16
C ALA A 15 0.06 -18.08 -4.08
N PHE A 16 0.54 -18.26 -2.85
CA PHE A 16 0.26 -17.33 -1.76
C PHE A 16 1.44 -16.37 -1.62
N LEU A 17 1.15 -15.08 -1.64
CA LEU A 17 2.14 -14.02 -1.43
C LEU A 17 1.85 -13.35 -0.10
N ASP A 18 2.85 -13.37 0.78
CA ASP A 18 2.83 -12.61 2.02
C ASP A 18 3.74 -11.39 1.89
N ILE A 19 3.20 -10.20 2.17
CA ILE A 19 3.92 -8.94 2.02
C ILE A 19 4.52 -8.56 3.37
N LYS A 20 5.84 -8.65 3.47
CA LYS A 20 6.57 -8.29 4.69
C LYS A 20 6.34 -6.82 5.04
N ALA A 21 5.91 -6.57 6.28
CA ALA A 21 5.71 -5.22 6.83
C ALA A 21 4.90 -4.31 5.90
N ALA A 22 3.77 -4.84 5.42
CA ALA A 22 2.95 -4.22 4.37
C ALA A 22 2.63 -2.75 4.62
N TYR A 23 2.31 -2.36 5.86
CA TYR A 23 1.95 -0.97 6.17
C TYR A 23 3.17 -0.07 6.34
N ASP A 24 4.30 -0.60 6.82
CA ASP A 24 5.50 0.21 7.11
C ASP A 24 6.32 0.52 5.84
N THR A 25 6.11 -0.27 4.79
CA THR A 25 6.89 -0.23 3.54
C THR A 25 6.22 0.57 2.41
N VAL A 26 5.04 1.14 2.66
CA VAL A 26 4.30 1.92 1.65
C VAL A 26 5.08 3.17 1.24
N ASP A 27 5.25 3.36 -0.07
CA ASP A 27 5.71 4.63 -0.63
C ASP A 27 4.50 5.56 -0.86
N ARG A 28 4.34 6.55 0.02
CA ARG A 28 3.18 7.46 0.01
C ARG A 28 3.09 8.31 -1.25
N ARG A 29 4.21 8.55 -1.94
CA ARG A 29 4.22 9.31 -3.21
C ARG A 29 3.39 8.62 -4.29
N ILE A 30 3.42 7.29 -4.33
CA ILE A 30 2.63 6.49 -5.28
C ILE A 30 1.14 6.70 -5.02
N ILE A 31 0.73 6.77 -3.75
CA ILE A 31 -0.67 7.04 -3.38
C ILE A 31 -1.09 8.44 -3.85
N TRP A 32 -0.32 9.47 -3.52
CA TRP A 32 -0.63 10.85 -3.91
C TRP A 32 -0.72 11.01 -5.42
N GLN A 33 0.23 10.43 -6.15
CA GLN A 33 0.23 10.44 -7.62
C GLN A 33 -0.98 9.70 -8.20
N SER A 34 -1.31 8.51 -7.68
CA SER A 34 -2.47 7.73 -8.13
C SER A 34 -3.80 8.45 -7.88
N MET A 35 -3.94 9.12 -6.72
CA MET A 35 -5.12 9.92 -6.41
C MET A 35 -5.26 11.12 -7.37
N LEU A 36 -4.17 11.85 -7.64
CA LEU A 36 -4.18 12.97 -8.59
C LEU A 36 -4.47 12.49 -10.03
N ALA A 37 -3.89 11.37 -10.45
CA ALA A 37 -4.16 10.76 -11.75
C ALA A 37 -5.63 10.33 -11.89
N SER A 38 -6.27 9.94 -10.78
CA SER A 38 -7.69 9.60 -10.69
C SER A 38 -8.61 10.82 -10.54
N SER A 39 -8.10 12.04 -10.79
CA SER A 39 -8.84 13.31 -10.68
C SER A 39 -9.38 13.62 -9.28
N ALA A 40 -8.74 13.10 -8.21
CA ALA A 40 -9.09 13.50 -6.86
C ALA A 40 -8.82 15.00 -6.64
N PRO A 41 -9.66 15.72 -5.86
CA PRO A 41 -9.44 17.13 -5.59
C PRO A 41 -8.08 17.36 -4.93
N PHE A 42 -7.31 18.33 -5.46
CA PHE A 42 -5.99 18.66 -4.93
C PHE A 42 -6.00 18.94 -3.42
N CYS A 43 -7.01 19.68 -2.95
CA CYS A 43 -7.17 19.99 -1.52
C CYS A 43 -7.25 18.73 -0.64
N LEU A 44 -7.95 17.69 -1.10
CA LEU A 44 -8.04 16.41 -0.39
C LEU A 44 -6.69 15.69 -0.37
N VAL A 45 -6.00 15.64 -1.50
CA VAL A 45 -4.67 15.00 -1.59
C VAL A 45 -3.67 15.74 -0.70
N SER A 46 -3.66 17.08 -0.72
CA SER A 46 -2.81 17.88 0.15
C SER A 46 -3.11 17.68 1.63
N LEU A 47 -4.39 17.57 2.01
CA LEU A 47 -4.78 17.29 3.38
C LEU A 47 -4.24 15.93 3.85
N LEU A 48 -4.39 14.89 3.02
CA LEU A 48 -3.88 13.56 3.33
C LEU A 48 -2.34 13.53 3.36
N ALA A 49 -1.69 14.19 2.41
CA ALA A 49 -0.23 14.31 2.40
C ALA A 49 0.27 14.97 3.69
N ASN A 50 -0.30 16.10 4.11
CA ASN A 50 0.08 16.75 5.37
C ASN A 50 -0.17 15.85 6.59
N LEU A 51 -1.24 15.05 6.60
CA LEU A 51 -1.55 14.16 7.72
C LEU A 51 -0.58 12.97 7.85
N PHE A 52 0.11 12.58 6.77
CA PHE A 52 0.94 11.37 6.75
C PHE A 52 2.43 11.64 6.45
N ASP A 53 2.78 12.76 5.83
CA ASP A 53 4.17 13.15 5.53
C ASP A 53 4.78 14.05 6.60
N ASP A 54 3.99 14.91 7.23
CA ASP A 54 4.44 15.83 8.29
C ASP A 54 4.09 15.31 9.69
N VAL A 55 4.55 14.10 9.99
CA VAL A 55 4.30 13.43 11.28
C VAL A 55 5.59 13.15 12.04
N SER A 56 5.61 13.54 13.31
CA SER A 56 6.66 13.19 14.25
C SER A 56 6.19 12.08 15.18
N VAL A 57 6.94 10.99 15.22
CA VAL A 57 6.62 9.77 15.97
C VAL A 57 7.68 9.51 17.03
N SER A 58 7.24 9.11 18.21
CA SER A 58 8.10 8.60 19.28
C SER A 58 7.63 7.22 19.72
N VAL A 59 8.56 6.37 20.14
CA VAL A 59 8.26 5.05 20.68
C VAL A 59 8.22 5.15 22.20
N LEU A 60 7.10 4.74 22.80
CA LEU A 60 6.97 4.57 24.25
C LEU A 60 7.17 3.10 24.61
N LEU A 61 8.23 2.79 25.34
CA LEU A 61 8.54 1.45 25.82
C LEU A 61 8.84 1.48 27.31
N GLN A 62 8.03 0.78 28.12
CA GLN A 62 8.22 0.69 29.58
C GLN A 62 8.46 2.06 30.24
N ASN A 63 7.61 3.04 29.92
CA ASN A 63 7.69 4.43 30.41
C ASN A 63 8.90 5.25 29.93
N ASN A 64 9.72 4.71 29.01
CA ASN A 64 10.78 5.44 28.34
C ASN A 64 10.30 5.87 26.95
N VAL A 65 10.52 7.14 26.61
CA VAL A 65 10.16 7.72 25.31
C VAL A 65 11.42 7.87 24.47
N SER A 66 11.40 7.36 23.24
CA SER A 66 12.49 7.56 22.29
C SER A 66 12.60 9.02 21.87
N THR A 67 13.76 9.40 21.33
CA THR A 67 13.83 10.63 20.54
C THR A 67 12.79 10.58 19.41
N PRO A 68 12.06 11.68 19.13
CA PRO A 68 11.14 11.72 18.01
C PRO A 68 11.85 11.53 16.68
N PHE A 69 11.18 10.92 15.72
CA PHE A 69 11.64 10.74 14.35
C PHE A 69 10.49 10.91 13.36
N VAL A 70 10.81 11.19 12.10
CA VAL A 70 9.84 11.37 11.02
C VAL A 70 9.89 10.16 10.09
N PRO A 71 8.85 9.32 10.04
CA PRO A 71 8.81 8.16 9.14
C PRO A 71 8.77 8.59 7.67
N SER A 72 9.78 8.19 6.89
CA SER A 72 9.84 8.47 5.45
C SER A 72 8.96 7.55 4.60
N THR A 73 8.55 6.40 5.15
CA THR A 73 7.69 5.41 4.50
C THR A 73 6.57 4.98 5.43
N GLY A 74 5.61 4.29 4.84
CA GLY A 74 4.55 3.61 5.52
C GLY A 74 3.30 4.46 5.75
N VAL A 75 2.23 3.79 6.15
CA VAL A 75 1.00 4.41 6.66
C VAL A 75 0.92 4.16 8.16
N LEU A 76 0.27 5.06 8.89
CA LEU A 76 0.16 4.98 10.34
C LEU A 76 -0.68 3.77 10.78
N GLN A 77 -0.06 2.77 11.39
CA GLN A 77 -0.79 1.62 11.92
C GLN A 77 -1.79 2.07 13.00
N GLY A 78 -3.02 1.58 12.93
CA GLY A 78 -4.12 1.99 13.82
C GLY A 78 -4.95 3.18 13.33
N SER A 79 -4.53 3.87 12.26
CA SER A 79 -5.37 4.90 11.62
C SER A 79 -6.47 4.27 10.76
N VAL A 80 -7.69 4.85 10.82
CA VAL A 80 -8.85 4.44 10.00
C VAL A 80 -8.61 4.66 8.50
N LEU A 81 -7.74 5.61 8.16
CA LEU A 81 -7.41 5.94 6.76
C LEU A 81 -6.36 4.98 6.18
N SER A 82 -5.52 4.38 7.02
CA SER A 82 -4.41 3.53 6.56
C SER A 82 -4.84 2.34 5.69
N PRO A 83 -5.91 1.58 6.02
CA PRO A 83 -6.40 0.52 5.14
C PRO A 83 -6.84 1.03 3.76
N HIS A 84 -7.43 2.22 3.69
CA HIS A 84 -7.90 2.82 2.44
C HIS A 84 -6.73 3.27 1.56
N LEU A 85 -5.75 3.95 2.17
CA LEU A 85 -4.52 4.37 1.50
C LEU A 85 -3.70 3.17 1.03
N TYR A 86 -3.63 2.11 1.85
CA TYR A 86 -2.97 0.86 1.48
C TYR A 86 -3.66 0.20 0.27
N SER A 87 -5.00 0.20 0.20
CA SER A 87 -5.72 -0.35 -0.95
C SER A 87 -5.36 0.34 -2.28
N ILE A 88 -5.17 1.67 -2.25
CA ILE A 88 -4.74 2.44 -3.44
C ILE A 88 -3.31 2.01 -3.83
N TYR A 89 -2.40 1.96 -2.85
CA TYR A 89 -1.03 1.51 -3.07
C TYR A 89 -0.95 0.08 -3.63
N SER A 90 -1.69 -0.87 -3.04
CA SER A 90 -1.68 -2.27 -3.46
C SER A 90 -2.19 -2.46 -4.89
N TYR A 91 -3.16 -1.66 -5.32
CA TYR A 91 -3.63 -1.68 -6.71
C TYR A 91 -2.51 -1.28 -7.68
N GLU A 92 -1.82 -0.17 -7.41
CA GLU A 92 -0.69 0.28 -8.23
C GLU A 92 0.45 -0.74 -8.25
N ALA A 93 0.83 -1.26 -7.09
CA ALA A 93 1.87 -2.28 -6.96
C ALA A 93 1.55 -3.56 -7.74
N SER A 94 0.29 -4.03 -7.67
CA SER A 94 -0.17 -5.20 -8.42
C SER A 94 -0.13 -4.96 -9.93
N SER A 95 -0.48 -3.76 -10.38
CA SER A 95 -0.44 -3.40 -11.80
C SER A 95 0.99 -3.45 -12.36
N MET A 96 1.99 -3.08 -11.57
CA MET A 96 3.40 -3.12 -11.95
C MET A 96 3.90 -4.56 -12.08
N LEU A 97 3.46 -5.47 -11.19
CA LEU A 97 3.81 -6.89 -11.27
C LEU A 97 3.27 -7.52 -12.56
N ILE A 98 1.99 -7.27 -12.87
CA ILE A 98 1.34 -7.85 -14.06
C ILE A 98 1.95 -7.29 -15.37
N LYS A 99 2.28 -6.00 -15.41
CA LYS A 99 2.89 -5.37 -16.61
C LYS A 99 4.31 -5.86 -16.89
N LYS A 100 5.06 -6.26 -15.86
CA LYS A 100 6.44 -6.74 -16.02
C LYS A 100 6.50 -8.05 -16.79
N ASP A 101 5.48 -8.89 -16.67
CA ASP A 101 5.37 -10.16 -17.39
C ASP A 101 5.00 -9.97 -18.87
N ALA A 102 4.44 -8.83 -19.26
CA ALA A 102 4.13 -8.52 -20.66
C ALA A 102 5.37 -8.15 -21.50
N VAL A 103 6.48 -7.75 -20.87
CA VAL A 103 7.71 -7.31 -21.57
C VAL A 103 8.64 -8.48 -21.93
N CYS A 104 8.41 -9.68 -21.39
CA CYS A 104 9.27 -10.85 -21.64
C CYS A 104 8.85 -11.70 -22.87
N THR A 105 8.00 -11.19 -23.76
CA THR A 105 7.46 -11.97 -24.91
C THR A 105 7.72 -11.33 -26.28
N THR A 106 8.89 -10.71 -26.47
CA THR A 106 9.39 -10.27 -27.79
C THR A 106 10.85 -10.64 -27.97
#